data_AF-A0A285ZQY4-F1
#
_entry.id   AF-A0A285ZQY4-F1
#
_cell.length_a   1.000
_cell.length_b   1.000
_cell.length_c   1.000
_cell.angle_alpha   90.00
_cell.angle_beta   90.00
_cell.angle_gamma   90.00
#
_symmetry.space_group_name_H-M   'P 1'
#
loop_
_entity.id
_entity.type
_entity.pdbx_description
1 polymer ?
#
loop_
_entity_poly.entity_id
_entity_poly.type
_entity_poly.pdbx_seq_one_letter_code
_entity_poly.pdbx_strand_id
1 'polypeptide(L)'
;MIQDVKLTVVAVCILASALMAKSSVQKVCPRLLTNSSMIINVEGKFVNEEKNKTRVSIEWRHHTDDLDTFFVNLNDSPSFSFITAGRYRYMEFEGGKVKRQLGLHHLKDNIGKTPLKLDDLELLANGYFKCPDSTTMEPNVNVLATAASNMWWSVVVDSLEKPEKVVMRGAKKPRYFSIANWKSYANELLPTLASVSSEDYSGSLWIKSAYPMHSLEIEPQQKPVQPKILLPVPKLFGKIAVEGERKVPLILKLNQQLLGE
;
A
#
# COMPACT_ATOMS: atom_id res chain seq x y z
N MET A 1 -34.67 58.69 53.36
CA MET A 1 -35.01 57.26 53.33
C MET A 1 -35.79 57.05 52.04
N ILE A 2 -35.19 56.91 50.86
CA ILE A 2 -34.18 55.95 50.38
C ILE A 2 -34.47 54.54 50.86
N GLN A 3 -34.58 53.66 49.85
CA GLN A 3 -34.64 52.20 49.80
C GLN A 3 -36.01 51.65 49.41
N ASP A 4 -36.15 50.83 48.36
CA ASP A 4 -35.22 50.47 47.32
C ASP A 4 -36.05 49.93 46.15
N VAL A 5 -35.78 50.47 44.97
CA VAL A 5 -36.20 49.91 43.69
C VAL A 5 -35.20 48.82 43.35
N LYS A 6 -35.68 47.62 42.98
CA LYS A 6 -35.25 46.83 41.81
C LYS A 6 -35.62 45.36 41.99
N LEU A 7 -36.78 45.01 41.45
CA LEU A 7 -37.07 43.64 41.04
C LEU A 7 -36.20 43.35 39.83
N THR A 8 -35.06 42.66 40.03
CA THR A 8 -34.22 42.20 38.92
C THR A 8 -34.41 40.70 38.80
N VAL A 9 -35.30 40.31 37.90
CA VAL A 9 -35.43 38.93 37.42
C VAL A 9 -34.16 38.62 36.63
N VAL A 10 -33.19 37.99 37.28
CA VAL A 10 -32.07 37.36 36.58
C VAL A 10 -32.42 35.89 36.43
N ALA A 11 -33.26 35.61 35.44
CA ALA A 11 -33.34 34.27 34.87
C ALA A 11 -32.02 34.04 34.13
N VAL A 12 -31.04 33.43 34.81
CA VAL A 12 -29.88 32.86 34.14
C VAL A 12 -30.39 31.64 33.38
N CYS A 13 -30.96 31.87 32.20
CA CYS A 13 -30.99 30.87 31.15
C CYS A 13 -29.53 30.60 30.81
N ILE A 14 -28.96 29.60 31.47
CA ILE A 14 -27.87 28.81 30.92
C ILE A 14 -28.47 28.10 29.71
N LEU A 15 -28.64 28.84 28.62
CA LEU A 15 -28.60 28.26 27.29
C LEU A 15 -27.15 27.78 27.16
N ALA A 16 -26.92 26.58 27.67
CA ALA A 16 -25.94 25.68 27.14
C ALA A 16 -26.31 25.51 25.66
N SER A 17 -25.89 26.46 24.83
CA SER A 17 -25.48 26.16 23.48
C SER A 17 -24.28 25.24 23.62
N ALA A 18 -24.56 23.98 23.97
CA ALA A 18 -23.87 22.86 23.38
C ALA A 18 -24.09 23.04 21.89
N LEU A 19 -23.25 23.87 21.26
CA LEU A 19 -22.83 23.61 19.91
C LEU A 19 -22.36 22.17 19.99
N MET A 20 -23.24 21.28 19.58
CA MET A 20 -22.89 19.99 19.04
C MET A 20 -21.89 20.31 17.94
N ALA A 21 -20.62 20.42 18.32
CA ALA A 21 -19.54 19.98 17.49
C ALA A 21 -19.80 18.48 17.29
N LYS A 22 -20.75 18.17 16.40
CA LYS A 22 -20.60 17.02 15.53
C LYS A 22 -19.29 17.32 14.85
N SER A 23 -18.19 16.83 15.44
CA SER A 23 -17.02 16.56 14.66
C SER A 23 -17.56 15.76 13.49
N SER A 24 -17.54 16.35 12.31
CA SER A 24 -17.70 15.61 11.07
C SER A 24 -16.48 14.70 11.04
N VAL A 25 -16.55 13.60 11.78
CA VAL A 25 -15.60 12.50 11.70
C VAL A 25 -15.72 12.09 10.25
N GLN A 26 -14.77 12.56 9.45
CA GLN A 26 -14.65 12.21 8.05
C GLN A 26 -14.53 10.69 8.06
N LYS A 27 -15.62 10.00 7.75
CA LYS A 27 -15.64 8.54 7.77
C LYS A 27 -14.58 8.13 6.76
N VAL A 28 -13.54 7.45 7.24
CA VAL A 28 -12.54 6.85 6.37
C VAL A 28 -13.27 5.74 5.63
N CYS A 29 -13.31 5.82 4.31
CA CYS A 29 -13.89 4.77 3.49
C CYS A 29 -12.97 3.53 3.61
N PRO A 30 -13.53 2.32 3.70
CA PRO A 30 -12.74 1.10 3.85
C PRO A 30 -11.74 0.94 2.70
N ARG A 31 -10.67 0.16 2.93
CA ARG A 31 -9.72 -0.21 1.88
C ARG A 31 -10.47 -0.87 0.73
N LEU A 32 -10.10 -0.57 -0.51
CA LEU A 32 -10.86 -0.99 -1.71
C LEU A 32 -10.77 -2.49 -2.02
N LEU A 33 -9.82 -3.24 -1.43
CA LEU A 33 -9.50 -4.60 -1.87
C LEU A 33 -9.53 -5.65 -0.77
N THR A 34 -8.82 -5.45 0.34
CA THR A 34 -8.86 -6.40 1.46
C THR A 34 -8.57 -5.69 2.78
N ASN A 35 -9.17 -6.20 3.86
CA ASN A 35 -8.89 -5.80 5.24
C ASN A 35 -8.23 -6.95 6.03
N SER A 36 -7.92 -8.08 5.40
CA SER A 36 -7.31 -9.25 6.04
C SER A 36 -5.94 -9.58 5.46
N SER A 37 -5.04 -10.09 6.31
CA SER A 37 -3.69 -10.47 5.91
C SER A 37 -3.71 -11.62 4.92
N MET A 38 -3.25 -11.34 3.69
CA MET A 38 -3.36 -12.25 2.55
C MET A 38 -2.13 -12.18 1.65
N ILE A 39 -1.92 -13.25 0.91
CA ILE A 39 -0.99 -13.31 -0.21
C ILE A 39 -1.80 -13.35 -1.49
N ILE A 40 -1.57 -12.37 -2.36
CA ILE A 40 -2.33 -12.16 -3.59
C ILE A 40 -1.34 -12.17 -4.75
N ASN A 41 -1.47 -13.16 -5.64
CA ASN A 41 -0.66 -13.29 -6.84
C ASN A 41 -1.41 -12.71 -8.03
N VAL A 42 -0.89 -11.61 -8.57
CA VAL A 42 -1.44 -10.88 -9.71
C VAL A 42 -0.53 -11.06 -10.91
N GLU A 43 -1.11 -11.37 -12.07
CA GLU A 43 -0.40 -11.34 -13.34
C GLU A 43 -1.00 -10.24 -14.24
N GLY A 44 -0.14 -9.62 -15.04
CA GLY A 44 -0.52 -8.55 -15.95
C GLY A 44 0.13 -8.69 -17.32
N LYS A 45 -0.63 -8.33 -18.35
CA LYS A 45 -0.18 -8.21 -19.75
C LYS A 45 -0.60 -6.86 -20.29
N PHE A 46 0.33 -6.11 -20.84
CA PHE A 46 0.09 -4.75 -21.33
C PHE A 46 0.69 -4.51 -22.71
N VAL A 47 0.11 -3.56 -23.42
CA VAL A 47 0.72 -2.80 -24.50
C VAL A 47 1.01 -1.42 -23.92
N ASN A 48 2.28 -1.06 -23.79
CA ASN A 48 2.69 0.20 -23.16
C ASN A 48 2.56 1.40 -24.12
N GLU A 49 2.95 2.59 -23.65
CA GLU A 49 2.89 3.85 -24.42
C GLU A 49 3.71 3.78 -25.72
N GLU A 50 4.83 3.04 -25.71
CA GLU A 50 5.69 2.78 -26.87
C GLU A 50 5.17 1.67 -27.80
N LYS A 51 3.96 1.16 -27.53
CA LYS A 51 3.33 0.02 -28.25
C LYS A 51 4.07 -1.31 -28.12
N ASN A 52 4.94 -1.44 -27.12
CA ASN A 52 5.62 -2.67 -26.77
C ASN A 52 4.75 -3.55 -25.86
N LYS A 53 4.79 -4.87 -26.09
CA LYS A 53 4.11 -5.86 -25.24
C LYS A 53 4.96 -6.15 -24.01
N THR A 54 4.43 -5.94 -22.82
CA THR A 54 5.13 -6.14 -21.55
C THR A 54 4.31 -7.00 -20.60
N ARG A 55 4.98 -7.66 -19.64
CA ARG A 55 4.35 -8.51 -18.65
C ARG A 55 4.87 -8.24 -17.26
N VAL A 56 4.03 -8.43 -16.26
CA VAL A 56 4.41 -8.36 -14.85
C VAL A 56 3.73 -9.46 -14.08
N SER A 57 4.42 -9.99 -13.09
CA SER A 57 3.84 -10.83 -12.06
C SER A 57 4.16 -10.20 -10.72
N ILE A 58 3.15 -10.00 -9.88
CA ILE A 58 3.27 -9.34 -8.58
C ILE A 58 2.73 -10.29 -7.53
N GLU A 59 3.57 -10.70 -6.60
CA GLU A 59 3.11 -11.31 -5.35
C GLU A 59 3.00 -10.19 -4.32
N TRP A 60 1.78 -9.89 -3.89
CA TRP A 60 1.51 -8.95 -2.82
C TRP A 60 1.28 -9.70 -1.53
N ARG A 61 2.13 -9.45 -0.54
CA ARG A 61 1.99 -9.89 0.84
C ARG A 61 1.40 -8.73 1.64
N HIS A 62 0.10 -8.78 1.85
CA HIS A 62 -0.64 -7.82 2.64
C HIS A 62 -0.62 -8.20 4.11
N HIS A 63 -0.27 -7.25 4.97
CA HIS A 63 -0.39 -7.39 6.42
C HIS A 63 -1.35 -6.32 6.97
N THR A 64 -2.18 -6.70 7.94
CA THR A 64 -3.06 -5.74 8.64
C THR A 64 -2.28 -4.77 9.51
N ASP A 65 -1.25 -5.27 10.20
CA ASP A 65 -0.53 -4.57 11.27
C ASP A 65 0.97 -4.43 10.99
N ASP A 66 1.44 -4.80 9.79
CA ASP A 66 2.85 -4.76 9.40
C ASP A 66 3.04 -4.17 7.99
N LEU A 67 4.28 -4.09 7.53
CA LEU A 67 4.68 -3.60 6.22
C LEU A 67 4.13 -4.47 5.10
N ASP A 68 3.56 -3.83 4.09
CA ASP A 68 3.19 -4.50 2.86
C ASP A 68 4.41 -4.70 1.98
N THR A 69 4.50 -5.89 1.39
CA THR A 69 5.59 -6.26 0.49
C THR A 69 5.05 -6.72 -0.86
N PHE A 70 5.61 -6.16 -1.93
CA PHE A 70 5.31 -6.52 -3.31
C PHE A 70 6.55 -7.10 -3.96
N PHE A 71 6.51 -8.39 -4.31
CA PHE A 71 7.56 -9.03 -5.11
C PHE A 71 7.19 -8.88 -6.59
N VAL A 72 7.88 -7.97 -7.26
CA VAL A 72 7.59 -7.57 -8.63
C VAL A 72 8.56 -8.28 -9.57
N ASN A 73 8.02 -9.21 -10.35
CA ASN A 73 8.73 -9.95 -11.38
C ASN A 73 8.41 -9.38 -12.76
N LEU A 74 9.45 -8.93 -13.45
CA LEU A 74 9.36 -8.28 -14.75
C LEU A 74 10.06 -9.13 -15.82
N ASN A 75 9.51 -9.13 -17.04
CA ASN A 75 10.11 -9.84 -18.16
C ASN A 75 11.23 -9.02 -18.83
N ASP A 76 11.09 -7.69 -18.87
CA ASP A 76 11.94 -6.80 -19.67
C ASP A 76 12.83 -5.87 -18.83
N SER A 77 12.88 -6.08 -17.52
CA SER A 77 13.61 -5.24 -16.56
C SER A 77 13.95 -6.05 -15.30
N PRO A 78 14.93 -5.62 -14.49
CA PRO A 78 15.27 -6.31 -13.24
C PRO A 78 14.06 -6.37 -12.30
N SER A 79 13.81 -7.56 -11.75
CA SER A 79 12.83 -7.77 -10.69
C SER A 79 13.26 -7.09 -9.39
N PHE A 80 12.30 -6.74 -8.56
CA PHE A 80 12.54 -6.07 -7.29
C PHE A 80 11.45 -6.38 -6.27
N SER A 81 11.77 -6.19 -5.00
CA SER A 81 10.77 -6.11 -3.93
C SER A 81 10.51 -4.65 -3.60
N PHE A 82 9.24 -4.25 -3.54
CA PHE A 82 8.83 -2.94 -3.04
C PHE A 82 8.17 -3.12 -1.67
N ILE A 83 8.71 -2.47 -0.65
CA ILE A 83 8.22 -2.56 0.73
C ILE A 83 7.67 -1.20 1.14
N THR A 84 6.47 -1.15 1.73
CA THR A 84 5.84 0.10 2.17
C THR A 84 5.05 -0.04 3.48
N ALA A 85 5.12 0.97 4.34
CA ALA A 85 4.27 1.17 5.52
C ALA A 85 3.91 2.64 5.71
N GLY A 86 3.40 3.28 4.66
CA GLY A 86 2.87 4.65 4.66
C GLY A 86 3.91 5.77 4.83
N ARG A 87 4.76 5.74 5.86
CA ARG A 87 5.86 6.71 6.05
C ARG A 87 7.19 6.20 5.50
N TYR A 88 7.39 4.89 5.51
CA TYR A 88 8.61 4.25 5.06
C TYR A 88 8.34 3.46 3.79
N ARG A 89 9.21 3.63 2.80
CA ARG A 89 9.13 2.91 1.54
C ARG A 89 10.51 2.77 0.90
N TYR A 90 10.80 1.57 0.42
CA TYR A 90 12.09 1.27 -0.19
C TYR A 90 11.95 0.11 -1.18
N MET A 91 12.92 0.01 -2.08
CA MET A 91 13.06 -1.11 -3.01
C MET A 91 14.28 -1.95 -2.63
N GLU A 92 14.15 -3.26 -2.78
CA GLU A 92 15.25 -4.21 -2.73
C GLU A 92 15.41 -4.88 -4.10
N PHE A 93 16.65 -4.91 -4.59
CA PHE A 93 17.02 -5.60 -5.84
C PHE A 93 17.79 -6.89 -5.51
N GLU A 94 17.86 -7.81 -6.48
CA GLU A 94 18.31 -9.21 -6.31
C GLU A 94 19.28 -9.49 -5.14
N GLY A 95 18.87 -10.43 -4.27
CA GLY A 95 19.63 -10.91 -3.11
C GLY A 95 19.63 -9.99 -1.89
N GLY A 96 18.80 -8.94 -1.86
CA GLY A 96 18.71 -7.99 -0.73
C GLY A 96 19.96 -7.14 -0.53
N LYS A 97 20.90 -7.18 -1.48
CA LYS A 97 22.21 -6.53 -1.36
C LYS A 97 22.14 -5.02 -1.52
N VAL A 98 21.14 -4.54 -2.26
CA VAL A 98 20.94 -3.12 -2.53
C VAL A 98 19.55 -2.73 -2.08
N LYS A 99 19.48 -1.89 -1.04
CA LYS A 99 18.26 -1.21 -0.61
C LYS A 99 18.29 0.23 -1.09
N ARG A 100 17.25 0.64 -1.81
CA ARG A 100 17.08 2.03 -2.26
C ARG A 100 15.88 2.64 -1.54
N GLN A 101 16.12 3.65 -0.72
CA GLN A 101 15.04 4.42 -0.11
C GLN A 101 14.30 5.23 -1.19
N LEU A 102 12.97 5.27 -1.11
CA LEU A 102 12.13 6.01 -2.05
C LEU A 102 11.47 7.22 -1.37
N GLY A 103 11.67 8.40 -1.95
CA GLY A 103 10.83 9.57 -1.68
C GLY A 103 9.51 9.52 -2.47
N LEU A 104 8.54 10.35 -2.08
CA LEU A 104 7.20 10.42 -2.68
C LEU A 104 7.19 10.65 -4.21
N HIS A 105 8.17 11.40 -4.73
CA HIS A 105 8.25 11.68 -6.16
C HIS A 105 8.50 10.42 -7.00
N HIS A 106 9.19 9.41 -6.45
CA HIS A 106 9.43 8.14 -7.13
C HIS A 106 8.16 7.31 -7.30
N LEU A 107 7.09 7.58 -6.54
CA LEU A 107 5.84 6.85 -6.70
C LEU A 107 5.23 7.05 -8.11
N LYS A 108 5.55 8.17 -8.76
CA LYS A 108 5.12 8.47 -10.13
C LYS A 108 5.82 7.60 -11.19
N ASP A 109 6.90 6.91 -10.82
CA ASP A 109 7.70 6.09 -11.71
C ASP A 109 6.91 4.84 -12.15
N ASN A 110 7.15 4.43 -13.39
CA ASN A 110 6.58 3.20 -13.93
C ASN A 110 7.28 1.97 -13.36
N ILE A 111 6.54 0.88 -13.22
CA ILE A 111 7.06 -0.42 -12.85
C ILE A 111 7.66 -1.06 -14.10
N GLY A 112 8.98 -0.97 -14.23
CA GLY A 112 9.69 -1.38 -15.45
C GLY A 112 9.16 -0.63 -16.68
N LYS A 113 8.83 -1.39 -17.73
CA LYS A 113 8.22 -0.86 -18.96
C LYS A 113 6.68 -0.97 -18.98
N THR A 114 6.06 -1.34 -17.87
CA THR A 114 4.60 -1.47 -17.77
C THR A 114 3.94 -0.11 -17.52
N PRO A 115 2.64 0.05 -17.83
CA PRO A 115 1.91 1.27 -17.50
C PRO A 115 1.51 1.38 -16.02
N LEU A 116 1.83 0.36 -15.21
CA LEU A 116 1.62 0.40 -13.76
C LEU A 116 2.68 1.28 -13.10
N LYS A 117 2.32 1.89 -11.99
CA LYS A 117 3.15 2.81 -11.22
C LYS A 117 3.38 2.30 -9.81
N LEU A 118 4.48 2.70 -9.19
CA LEU A 118 4.72 2.41 -7.78
C LEU A 118 3.61 2.99 -6.88
N ASP A 119 3.05 4.14 -7.27
CA ASP A 119 1.90 4.75 -6.60
C ASP A 119 0.64 3.86 -6.64
N ASP A 120 0.50 2.99 -7.65
CA ASP A 120 -0.60 2.02 -7.70
C ASP A 120 -0.46 0.99 -6.57
N LEU A 121 0.75 0.48 -6.32
CA LEU A 121 1.03 -0.45 -5.23
C LEU A 121 0.88 0.23 -3.86
N GLU A 122 1.32 1.48 -3.76
CA GLU A 122 1.13 2.29 -2.56
C GLU A 122 -0.35 2.50 -2.23
N LEU A 123 -1.19 2.76 -3.24
CA LEU A 123 -2.63 2.85 -3.07
C LEU A 123 -3.26 1.53 -2.68
N LEU A 124 -2.75 0.40 -3.17
CA LEU A 124 -3.22 -0.93 -2.77
C LEU A 124 -2.94 -1.21 -1.29
N ALA A 125 -1.72 -0.91 -0.84
CA ALA A 125 -1.28 -1.16 0.53
C ALA A 125 -1.87 -0.17 1.55
N ASN A 126 -1.77 1.13 1.24
CA ASN A 126 -2.00 2.23 2.18
C ASN A 126 -3.12 3.18 1.73
N GLY A 127 -3.90 2.80 0.72
CA GLY A 127 -4.98 3.64 0.18
C GLY A 127 -6.09 3.86 1.19
N TYR A 128 -6.05 5.01 1.87
CA TYR A 128 -7.19 5.55 2.60
C TYR A 128 -7.94 6.51 1.71
N PHE A 129 -9.22 6.21 1.50
CA PHE A 129 -10.12 7.05 0.74
C PHE A 129 -10.92 7.92 1.70
N LYS A 130 -10.97 9.23 1.43
CA LYS A 130 -11.90 10.12 2.11
C LYS A 130 -13.26 9.90 1.49
N CYS A 131 -14.22 9.47 2.31
CA CYS A 131 -15.61 9.47 1.87
C CYS A 131 -16.03 10.91 1.54
N PRO A 132 -16.96 11.10 0.58
CA PRO A 132 -17.48 12.42 0.25
C PRO A 132 -17.98 13.14 1.51
N ASP A 133 -17.69 14.43 1.59
CA ASP A 133 -18.04 15.25 2.74
C ASP A 133 -19.57 15.35 2.87
N SER A 134 -20.11 14.98 4.03
CA SER A 134 -21.54 15.08 4.33
C SER A 134 -22.05 16.52 4.37
N THR A 135 -21.15 17.52 4.34
CA THR A 135 -21.49 18.95 4.30
C THR A 135 -21.74 19.49 2.88
N THR A 136 -21.39 18.73 1.84
CA THR A 136 -21.72 19.07 0.45
C THR A 136 -23.20 18.78 0.18
N MET A 137 -23.93 19.72 -0.43
CA MET A 137 -25.39 19.58 -0.67
C MET A 137 -25.75 18.36 -1.54
N GLU A 138 -24.85 17.91 -2.42
CA GLU A 138 -25.01 16.69 -3.22
C GLU A 138 -23.67 15.93 -3.31
N PRO A 139 -23.31 15.14 -2.29
CA PRO A 139 -22.07 14.37 -2.32
C PRO A 139 -22.23 13.22 -3.31
N ASN A 140 -21.43 13.21 -4.38
CA ASN A 140 -21.38 12.06 -5.28
C ASN A 140 -20.62 10.92 -4.57
N VAL A 141 -21.39 9.98 -4.00
CA VAL A 141 -20.87 8.81 -3.24
C VAL A 141 -19.92 7.93 -4.04
N ASN A 142 -19.99 8.00 -5.37
CA ASN A 142 -19.17 7.24 -6.28
C ASN A 142 -17.82 7.89 -6.57
N VAL A 143 -17.54 9.08 -6.03
CA VAL A 143 -16.25 9.77 -6.17
C VAL A 143 -15.49 9.67 -4.85
N LEU A 144 -14.43 8.87 -4.86
CA LEU A 144 -13.57 8.63 -3.71
C LEU A 144 -12.29 9.45 -3.87
N ALA A 145 -12.06 10.43 -2.99
CA ALA A 145 -10.81 11.18 -2.98
C ALA A 145 -9.73 10.36 -2.23
N THR A 146 -8.52 10.29 -2.77
CA THR A 146 -7.40 9.60 -2.11
C THR A 146 -6.54 10.60 -1.35
N ALA A 147 -6.16 10.24 -0.12
CA ALA A 147 -5.28 11.06 0.70
C ALA A 147 -3.79 10.69 0.57
N ALA A 148 -3.47 9.52 -0.01
CA ALA A 148 -2.14 8.91 0.05
C ALA A 148 -1.40 8.89 -1.31
N SER A 149 -2.11 9.17 -2.40
CA SER A 149 -1.56 9.04 -3.75
C SER A 149 -0.96 10.34 -4.27
N ASN A 150 0.22 10.24 -4.89
CA ASN A 150 0.89 11.36 -5.55
C ASN A 150 0.55 11.48 -7.04
N MET A 151 -0.09 10.45 -7.59
CA MET A 151 -0.41 10.36 -9.00
C MET A 151 -1.91 10.54 -9.27
N TRP A 152 -2.74 9.92 -8.44
CA TRP A 152 -4.19 9.84 -8.57
C TRP A 152 -4.81 10.66 -7.45
N TRP A 153 -5.72 11.57 -7.78
CA TRP A 153 -6.39 12.41 -6.78
C TRP A 153 -7.76 11.87 -6.43
N SER A 154 -8.39 11.17 -7.36
CA SER A 154 -9.69 10.54 -7.13
C SER A 154 -9.87 9.26 -7.92
N VAL A 155 -10.72 8.41 -7.38
CA VAL A 155 -11.21 7.19 -7.98
C VAL A 155 -12.72 7.32 -8.10
N VAL A 156 -13.23 7.20 -9.32
CA VAL A 156 -14.66 7.21 -9.59
C VAL A 156 -15.10 5.78 -9.89
N VAL A 157 -16.10 5.29 -9.16
CA VAL A 157 -16.65 3.95 -9.31
C VAL A 157 -18.10 4.00 -9.78
N ASP A 158 -18.61 2.96 -10.40
CA ASP A 158 -20.04 2.85 -10.71
C ASP A 158 -20.86 2.33 -9.52
N SER A 159 -20.26 1.47 -8.68
CA SER A 159 -20.82 1.02 -7.40
C SER A 159 -19.73 0.86 -6.33
N LEU A 160 -20.10 0.94 -5.04
CA LEU A 160 -19.15 0.88 -3.92
C LEU A 160 -18.71 -0.53 -3.54
N GLU A 161 -19.61 -1.52 -3.59
CA GLU A 161 -19.29 -2.89 -3.12
C GLU A 161 -18.56 -3.72 -4.17
N LYS A 162 -19.00 -3.67 -5.42
CA LYS A 162 -18.49 -4.50 -6.52
C LYS A 162 -18.46 -3.69 -7.81
N PRO A 163 -17.60 -2.66 -7.91
CA PRO A 163 -17.54 -1.87 -9.12
C PRO A 163 -17.23 -2.73 -10.34
N GLU A 164 -17.90 -2.42 -11.44
CA GLU A 164 -17.56 -2.97 -12.77
C GLU A 164 -16.70 -1.98 -13.55
N LYS A 165 -16.82 -0.69 -13.23
CA LYS A 165 -16.07 0.39 -13.87
C LYS A 165 -15.41 1.26 -12.82
N VAL A 166 -14.11 1.44 -12.97
CA VAL A 166 -13.32 2.32 -12.12
C VAL A 166 -12.55 3.30 -12.99
N VAL A 167 -12.59 4.59 -12.66
CA VAL A 167 -11.84 5.63 -13.35
C VAL A 167 -10.94 6.32 -12.34
N MET A 168 -9.62 6.14 -12.51
CA MET A 168 -8.64 6.89 -11.74
C MET A 168 -8.33 8.20 -12.45
N ARG A 169 -8.48 9.31 -11.73
CA ARG A 169 -8.19 10.68 -12.20
C ARG A 169 -7.05 11.25 -11.39
N GLY A 170 -6.18 12.01 -12.02
CA GLY A 170 -5.00 12.53 -11.34
C GLY A 170 -4.17 13.47 -12.20
N ALA A 171 -2.87 13.50 -11.93
CA ALA A 171 -1.92 14.42 -12.56
C ALA A 171 -1.65 14.12 -14.06
N LYS A 172 -2.12 12.98 -14.59
CA LYS A 172 -2.01 12.61 -16.02
C LYS A 172 -3.37 12.21 -16.57
N LYS A 173 -3.37 11.78 -17.84
CA LYS A 173 -4.54 11.22 -18.53
C LYS A 173 -5.24 10.18 -17.64
N PRO A 174 -6.59 10.18 -17.62
CA PRO A 174 -7.34 9.26 -16.80
C PRO A 174 -7.04 7.81 -17.20
N ARG A 175 -7.12 6.94 -16.20
CA ARG A 175 -6.99 5.49 -16.38
C ARG A 175 -8.33 4.85 -16.09
N TYR A 176 -8.77 4.01 -17.00
CA TYR A 176 -10.04 3.30 -16.94
C TYR A 176 -9.77 1.83 -16.63
N PHE A 177 -10.57 1.28 -15.73
CA PHE A 177 -10.63 -0.13 -15.45
C PHE A 177 -12.03 -0.65 -15.73
N SER A 178 -12.09 -1.84 -16.32
CA SER A 178 -13.31 -2.62 -16.42
C SER A 178 -13.08 -3.95 -15.72
N ILE A 179 -13.78 -4.17 -14.62
CA ILE A 179 -13.72 -5.37 -13.79
C ILE A 179 -14.76 -6.35 -14.33
N ALA A 180 -14.29 -7.47 -14.86
CA ALA A 180 -15.16 -8.46 -15.51
C ALA A 180 -15.74 -9.48 -14.53
N ASN A 181 -15.06 -9.74 -13.41
CA ASN A 181 -15.50 -10.75 -12.45
C ASN A 181 -14.96 -10.50 -11.04
N TRP A 182 -15.77 -10.86 -10.04
CA TRP A 182 -15.44 -10.88 -8.63
C TRP A 182 -15.53 -12.30 -8.10
N LYS A 183 -14.47 -12.80 -7.45
CA LYS A 183 -14.41 -14.17 -6.92
C LYS A 183 -14.03 -14.15 -5.46
N SER A 184 -14.60 -15.08 -4.69
CA SER A 184 -14.20 -15.28 -3.31
C SER A 184 -12.92 -16.11 -3.23
N TYR A 185 -11.94 -15.59 -2.50
CA TYR A 185 -10.69 -16.26 -2.14
C TYR A 185 -10.58 -16.25 -0.62
N ALA A 186 -10.71 -17.42 0.01
CA ALA A 186 -10.67 -17.56 1.47
C ALA A 186 -11.60 -16.57 2.21
N ASN A 187 -12.86 -16.48 1.76
CA ASN A 187 -13.91 -15.59 2.26
C ASN A 187 -13.74 -14.09 1.97
N GLU A 188 -12.68 -13.68 1.26
CA GLU A 188 -12.51 -12.31 0.77
C GLU A 188 -12.92 -12.21 -0.70
N LEU A 189 -13.68 -11.18 -1.06
CA LEU A 189 -14.16 -10.99 -2.42
C LEU A 189 -13.21 -10.08 -3.20
N LEU A 190 -12.54 -10.61 -4.22
CA LEU A 190 -11.51 -9.89 -4.96
C LEU A 190 -11.83 -9.80 -6.47
N PRO A 191 -11.46 -8.69 -7.15
CA PRO A 191 -11.63 -8.54 -8.59
C PRO A 191 -10.64 -9.47 -9.31
N THR A 192 -11.15 -10.49 -9.98
CA THR A 192 -10.32 -11.56 -10.55
C THR A 192 -9.74 -11.20 -11.90
N LEU A 193 -10.44 -10.38 -12.67
CA LEU A 193 -10.02 -9.95 -14.00
C LEU A 193 -10.41 -8.49 -14.20
N ALA A 194 -9.43 -7.65 -14.48
CA ALA A 194 -9.62 -6.24 -14.80
C ALA A 194 -8.90 -5.90 -16.10
N SER A 195 -9.63 -5.34 -17.06
CA SER A 195 -9.02 -4.67 -18.21
C SER A 195 -8.63 -3.26 -17.79
N VAL A 196 -7.45 -2.79 -18.20
CA VAL A 196 -6.99 -1.42 -17.96
C VAL A 196 -6.72 -0.72 -19.28
N SER A 197 -7.10 0.54 -19.38
CA SER A 197 -6.80 1.36 -20.54
C SER A 197 -6.60 2.83 -20.17
N SER A 198 -5.81 3.49 -21.00
CA SER A 198 -5.77 4.94 -21.12
C SER A 198 -5.67 5.25 -22.62
N GLU A 199 -5.45 6.51 -22.97
CA GLU A 199 -5.32 6.93 -24.37
C GLU A 199 -4.15 6.21 -25.07
N ASP A 200 -3.04 6.04 -24.36
CA ASP A 200 -1.76 5.64 -24.97
C ASP A 200 -1.38 4.17 -24.71
N TYR A 201 -2.00 3.51 -23.74
CA TYR A 201 -1.69 2.14 -23.33
C TYR A 201 -2.96 1.34 -22.99
N SER A 202 -2.84 0.01 -23.02
CA SER A 202 -3.92 -0.89 -22.61
C SER A 202 -3.37 -2.20 -22.07
N GLY A 203 -4.22 -2.97 -21.39
CA GLY A 203 -3.87 -4.30 -20.96
C GLY A 203 -4.89 -4.93 -20.05
N SER A 204 -4.45 -5.97 -19.35
CA SER A 204 -5.27 -6.73 -18.43
C SER A 204 -4.45 -7.17 -17.23
N LEU A 205 -5.12 -7.24 -16.10
CA LEU A 205 -4.64 -7.73 -14.81
C LEU A 205 -5.58 -8.85 -14.35
N TRP A 206 -5.03 -9.92 -13.79
CA TRP A 206 -5.84 -10.96 -13.16
C TRP A 206 -5.20 -11.52 -11.91
N ILE A 207 -6.03 -11.90 -10.95
CA ILE A 207 -5.60 -12.59 -9.72
C ILE A 207 -5.51 -14.08 -10.03
N LYS A 208 -4.28 -14.59 -10.09
CA LYS A 208 -4.00 -16.01 -10.31
C LYS A 208 -4.40 -16.85 -9.09
N SER A 209 -4.10 -16.35 -7.90
CA SER A 209 -4.42 -17.00 -6.63
C SER A 209 -4.41 -15.97 -5.52
N ALA A 210 -5.24 -16.17 -4.51
CA ALA A 210 -5.14 -15.47 -3.23
C ALA A 210 -5.44 -16.42 -2.08
N TYR A 211 -4.70 -16.31 -0.99
CA TYR A 211 -4.84 -17.17 0.19
C TYR A 211 -4.38 -16.44 1.47
N PRO A 212 -4.87 -16.86 2.66
CA PRO A 212 -4.47 -16.24 3.93
C PRO A 212 -2.99 -16.43 4.20
N MET A 213 -2.35 -15.44 4.79
CA MET A 213 -0.90 -15.49 5.01
C MET A 213 -0.44 -16.62 5.94
N HIS A 214 -1.25 -17.00 6.93
CA HIS A 214 -0.97 -18.12 7.84
C HIS A 214 -0.78 -19.47 7.14
N SER A 215 -1.21 -19.62 5.87
CA SER A 215 -0.98 -20.86 5.13
C SER A 215 0.47 -21.06 4.68
N LEU A 216 1.35 -20.04 4.76
CA LEU A 216 2.80 -20.22 4.55
C LEU A 216 3.52 -20.77 5.78
N GLU A 217 2.99 -20.54 7.00
CA GLU A 217 3.61 -21.06 8.23
C GLU A 217 3.44 -22.57 8.39
N ILE A 218 2.53 -23.17 7.61
CA ILE A 218 2.19 -24.60 7.64
C ILE A 218 2.97 -25.39 6.56
N GLU A 219 4.05 -24.86 5.98
CA GLU A 219 5.02 -25.70 5.25
C GLU A 219 6.15 -26.19 6.19
N PRO A 220 6.08 -27.43 6.71
CA PRO A 220 7.24 -28.05 7.32
C PRO A 220 8.13 -28.59 6.21
N GLN A 221 9.20 -27.89 5.89
CA GLN A 221 10.51 -28.49 5.59
C GLN A 221 11.56 -27.39 5.44
N GLN A 222 12.21 -27.09 6.56
CA GLN A 222 13.62 -26.70 6.55
C GLN A 222 14.36 -27.76 5.73
N LYS A 223 14.62 -27.48 4.44
CA LYS A 223 15.59 -28.25 3.68
C LYS A 223 16.90 -28.16 4.47
N PRO A 224 17.50 -29.29 4.91
CA PRO A 224 18.79 -29.24 5.56
C PRO A 224 19.76 -28.63 4.57
N VAL A 225 20.27 -27.44 4.90
CA VAL A 225 21.37 -26.82 4.18
C VAL A 225 22.53 -27.80 4.31
N GLN A 226 22.85 -28.52 3.24
CA GLN A 226 24.05 -29.34 3.20
C GLN A 226 25.24 -28.43 3.51
N PRO A 227 26.04 -28.72 4.56
CA PRO A 227 27.20 -27.91 4.86
C PRO A 227 28.15 -27.99 3.68
N LYS A 228 28.41 -26.85 3.03
CA LYS A 228 29.49 -26.73 2.06
C LYS A 228 30.78 -27.13 2.76
N ILE A 229 31.38 -28.22 2.30
CA ILE A 229 32.70 -28.68 2.72
C ILE A 229 33.67 -27.52 2.47
N LEU A 230 34.16 -26.92 3.57
CA LEU A 230 35.23 -25.93 3.53
C LEU A 230 36.52 -26.66 3.13
N LEU A 231 36.94 -26.47 1.88
CA LEU A 231 38.29 -26.80 1.47
C LEU A 231 39.28 -26.02 2.36
N PRO A 232 40.36 -26.65 2.86
CA PRO A 232 41.29 -25.98 3.76
C PRO A 232 42.05 -24.89 3.00
N VAL A 233 41.87 -23.64 3.42
CA VAL A 233 42.63 -22.49 2.91
C VAL A 233 44.09 -22.63 3.37
N PRO A 234 45.10 -22.46 2.49
CA PRO A 234 46.50 -22.51 2.88
C PRO A 234 46.84 -21.41 3.90
N LYS A 235 47.57 -21.79 4.96
CA LYS A 235 48.09 -20.90 6.01
C LYS A 235 49.12 -19.93 5.41
N LEU A 236 48.68 -18.79 4.90
CA LEU A 236 49.55 -17.74 4.40
C LEU A 236 49.15 -16.34 4.86
N PHE A 237 48.58 -16.16 6.06
CA PHE A 237 48.61 -14.86 6.73
C PHE A 237 48.80 -15.05 8.23
N GLY A 238 49.86 -14.41 8.74
CA GLY A 238 50.32 -14.48 10.12
C GLY A 238 49.32 -13.94 11.12
N LYS A 239 49.55 -14.36 12.37
CA LYS A 239 48.88 -13.88 13.58
C LYS A 239 48.81 -12.35 13.58
N ILE A 240 47.60 -11.81 13.53
CA ILE A 240 47.31 -10.47 14.04
C ILE A 240 46.33 -10.66 15.19
N ALA A 241 46.83 -10.45 16.40
CA ALA A 241 45.99 -10.23 17.57
C ALA A 241 45.36 -8.84 17.43
N VAL A 242 44.04 -8.76 17.46
CA VAL A 242 43.34 -7.49 17.71
C VAL A 242 42.21 -7.77 18.70
N GLU A 243 42.57 -7.64 19.97
CA GLU A 243 41.67 -7.15 21.01
C GLU A 243 41.11 -5.82 20.51
N GLY A 244 39.80 -5.75 20.34
CA GLY A 244 39.12 -4.56 19.85
C GLY A 244 37.65 -4.85 19.70
N GLU A 245 36.84 -4.25 20.56
CA GLU A 245 35.38 -4.28 20.46
C GLU A 245 34.97 -3.97 19.02
N ARG A 246 34.29 -4.92 18.38
CA ARG A 246 33.61 -4.66 17.11
C ARG A 246 32.61 -3.54 17.37
N LYS A 247 32.92 -2.33 16.92
CA LYS A 247 31.95 -1.24 16.82
C LYS A 247 30.86 -1.71 15.85
N VAL A 248 29.78 -2.21 16.42
CA VAL A 248 28.53 -2.49 15.70
C VAL A 248 28.07 -1.16 15.09
N PRO A 249 27.86 -1.08 13.76
CA PRO A 249 27.28 0.10 13.13
C PRO A 249 25.98 0.49 13.85
N LEU A 250 25.80 1.77 14.20
CA LEU A 250 24.66 2.29 14.95
C LEU A 250 23.29 1.85 14.39
N ILE A 251 23.20 1.63 13.08
CA ILE A 251 22.00 1.15 12.38
C ILE A 251 21.55 -0.24 12.89
N LEU A 252 22.47 -1.10 13.31
CA LEU A 252 22.13 -2.42 13.86
C LEU A 252 21.75 -2.37 15.35
N LYS A 253 22.14 -1.31 16.08
CA LYS A 253 21.72 -1.13 17.49
C LYS A 253 20.31 -0.54 17.60
N LEU A 254 19.89 0.29 16.64
CA LEU A 254 18.55 0.88 16.63
C LEU A 254 17.43 -0.16 16.50
N ASN A 255 17.66 -1.27 15.78
CA ASN A 255 16.68 -2.34 15.65
C ASN A 255 16.51 -3.20 16.91
N GLN A 256 17.45 -3.17 17.86
CA GLN A 256 17.32 -3.96 19.09
C GLN A 256 16.55 -3.22 20.19
N GLN A 257 16.60 -1.89 20.23
CA GLN A 257 15.85 -1.11 21.21
C GLN A 257 14.37 -0.94 20.86
N LEU A 258 14.01 -1.02 19.57
CA LEU A 258 12.62 -0.88 19.10
C LEU A 258 11.82 -2.20 19.14
N LEU A 259 12.45 -3.33 19.48
CA LEU A 259 11.78 -4.63 19.64
C LEU A 259 11.61 -5.02 21.12
N GLY A 260 11.82 -4.07 22.05
CA GLY A 260 11.78 -4.29 23.50
C GLY A 260 10.81 -3.39 24.27
N GLU A 261 9.92 -2.68 23.59
CA GLU A 261 8.79 -1.96 24.21
C GLU A 261 7.45 -2.43 23.61
#